data_AF-A0A497QGI5-F1
#
_entry.id   AF-A0A497QGI5-F1
#
_cell.length_a   1.000
_cell.length_b   1.000
_cell.length_c   1.000
_cell.angle_alpha   90.00
_cell.angle_beta   90.00
_cell.angle_gamma   90.00
#
_symmetry.space_group_name_H-M   'P 1'
#
loop_
_entity.id
_entity.type
_entity.pdbx_description
1 polymer ?
#
loop_
_entity_poly.entity_id
_entity_poly.type
_entity_poly.pdbx_seq_one_letter_code
_entity_poly.pdbx_strand_id
1 'polypeptide(L)' 'MVYWKIDAGSTLPEHHRPHEQTVNLLSGDFEFTLDGKTRKIQPGTAVVVPSIAPYSGTAISDCFIIDIFYPLREEYR' A
#
# COMPACT_ATOMS: atom_id res chain seq x y z
N MET A 1 -4.89 -12.05 -1.09
CA MET A 1 -5.40 -10.66 -1.04
C MET A 1 -5.65 -10.33 0.42
N VAL A 2 -5.44 -9.09 0.83
CA VAL A 2 -5.65 -8.65 2.22
C VAL A 2 -6.39 -7.32 2.22
N TYR A 3 -7.27 -7.14 3.20
CA TYR A 3 -7.95 -5.88 3.46
C TYR A 3 -7.34 -5.23 4.70
N TRP A 4 -7.01 -3.94 4.59
CA TRP A 4 -6.46 -3.17 5.69
C TRP A 4 -7.40 -2.04 6.06
N LYS A 5 -7.77 -1.97 7.34
CA LYS A 5 -8.29 -0.75 7.96
C LYS A 5 -7.13 -0.10 8.68
N ILE A 6 -6.83 1.14 8.34
CA ILE A 6 -5.65 1.85 8.80
C ILE A 6 -6.11 3.17 9.43
N ASP A 7 -5.82 3.35 10.71
CA ASP A 7 -6.19 4.57 11.43
C ASP A 7 -5.36 5.76 10.95
N ALA A 8 -5.96 6.95 10.91
CA ALA A 8 -5.28 8.20 10.57
C ALA A 8 -3.99 8.39 11.37
N GLY A 9 -2.93 8.82 10.69
CA GLY A 9 -1.59 9.01 11.25
C GLY A 9 -0.75 7.72 11.34
N SER A 10 -1.33 6.54 11.09
CA SER A 10 -0.55 5.29 11.03
C SER A 10 0.42 5.30 9.85
N THR A 11 1.63 4.80 10.09
CA THR A 11 2.68 4.72 9.08
C THR A 11 3.03 3.27 8.75
N LEU A 12 3.30 3.04 7.48
CA LEU A 12 3.94 1.85 6.94
C LEU A 12 5.39 2.23 6.65
N PRO A 13 6.35 1.78 7.46
CA PRO A 13 7.76 2.05 7.23
C PRO A 13 8.22 1.57 5.85
N GLU A 14 9.27 2.19 5.34
CA GLU A 14 9.85 1.77 4.07
C GLU A 14 10.32 0.32 4.14
N HIS A 15 9.90 -0.46 3.16
CA HIS A 15 10.32 -1.83 2.98
C HIS A 15 10.19 -2.26 1.52
N HIS A 16 10.68 -3.44 1.23
CA HIS A 16 10.54 -4.09 -0.07
C HIS A 16 10.37 -5.60 0.14
N ARG A 17 9.72 -6.25 -0.82
CA ARG A 17 9.43 -7.68 -0.79
C ARG A 17 9.63 -8.27 -2.19
N PRO A 18 9.89 -9.59 -2.31
CA PRO A 18 9.98 -10.25 -3.61
C PRO A 18 8.63 -10.36 -4.34
N HIS A 19 7.53 -10.03 -3.66
CA HIS A 19 6.19 -10.00 -4.24
C HIS A 19 5.97 -8.68 -4.98
N GLU A 20 5.46 -8.77 -6.22
CA GLU A 20 4.71 -7.67 -6.81
C GLU A 20 3.43 -7.46 -5.99
N GLN A 21 3.09 -6.19 -5.75
CA GLN A 21 1.91 -5.82 -4.99
C GLN A 21 1.09 -4.78 -5.73
N THR A 22 -0.22 -4.98 -5.80
CA THR A 22 -1.16 -3.94 -6.22
C THR A 22 -1.90 -3.43 -5.00
N VAL A 23 -1.69 -2.15 -4.70
CA VAL A 23 -2.37 -1.39 -3.64
C VAL A 23 -3.57 -0.69 -4.26
N ASN A 24 -4.77 -0.88 -3.72
CA ASN A 24 -5.96 -0.18 -4.16
C ASN A 24 -6.62 0.54 -2.98
N LEU A 25 -6.70 1.86 -3.04
CA LEU A 25 -7.30 2.67 -1.99
C LEU A 25 -8.82 2.76 -2.23
N LEU A 26 -9.60 2.24 -1.29
CA LEU A 26 -11.06 2.24 -1.36
C LEU A 26 -11.71 3.42 -0.63
N SER A 27 -11.10 3.89 0.44
CA SER A 27 -11.54 5.07 1.20
C SER A 27 -10.37 5.73 1.91
N GLY A 28 -10.51 7.03 2.22
CA GLY A 28 -9.49 7.82 2.92
C GLY A 28 -8.53 8.53 1.98
N ASP A 29 -7.51 9.15 2.56
CA ASP A 29 -6.41 9.83 1.88
C ASP A 29 -5.10 9.21 2.37
N PHE A 30 -4.26 8.75 1.45
CA PHE A 30 -3.01 8.07 1.79
C PHE A 30 -1.84 8.72 1.06
N GLU A 31 -0.75 8.99 1.78
CA GLU A 31 0.50 9.40 1.17
C GLU A 31 1.34 8.16 0.90
N PHE A 32 1.65 7.89 -0.37
CA PHE A 32 2.37 6.71 -0.81
C PHE A 32 3.70 7.11 -1.45
N THR A 33 4.80 6.51 -1.00
CA THR A 33 6.12 6.70 -1.59
C THR A 33 6.56 5.41 -2.27
N LEU A 34 6.92 5.50 -3.55
CA LEU A 34 7.46 4.39 -4.34
C LEU A 34 8.73 4.87 -5.03
N ASP A 35 9.85 4.15 -4.87
CA ASP A 35 11.15 4.51 -5.44
C ASP A 35 11.52 5.99 -5.14
N GLY A 36 11.32 6.42 -3.89
CA GLY A 36 11.58 7.79 -3.43
C GLY A 36 10.64 8.86 -3.98
N LYS A 37 9.61 8.51 -4.77
CA LYS A 37 8.61 9.45 -5.28
C LYS A 37 7.33 9.35 -4.47
N THR A 38 7.04 10.42 -3.74
CA THR A 38 5.85 10.53 -2.90
C THR A 38 4.68 11.11 -3.69
N ARG A 39 3.49 10.51 -3.52
CA ARG A 39 2.23 10.99 -4.07
C ARG A 39 1.12 10.79 -3.06
N LYS A 40 0.22 11.76 -2.96
CA LYS A 40 -1.08 11.54 -2.32
C LYS A 40 -1.96 10.72 -3.27
N ILE A 41 -2.49 9.61 -2.79
CA ILE A 41 -3.45 8.77 -3.50
C ILE A 41 -4.82 8.89 -2.83
N GLN A 42 -5.87 8.79 -3.64
CA GLN A 42 -7.27 9.00 -3.25
C GLN A 42 -8.12 7.77 -3.63
N PRO A 43 -9.37 7.66 -3.13
CA PRO A 43 -10.21 6.50 -3.40
C PRO A 43 -10.37 6.23 -4.90
N GLY A 44 -10.24 4.96 -5.30
CA GLY A 44 -10.21 4.52 -6.70
C GLY A 44 -8.82 4.52 -7.33
N THR A 45 -7.78 4.99 -6.63
CA THR A 45 -6.40 4.90 -7.10
C THR A 45 -5.83 3.50 -6.87
N ALA A 46 -5.26 2.92 -7.92
CA ALA A 46 -4.45 1.71 -7.83
C ALA A 46 -2.97 2.03 -8.11
N VAL A 47 -2.08 1.46 -7.30
CA VAL A 47 -0.64 1.55 -7.44
C VAL A 47 -0.08 0.15 -7.60
N VAL A 48 0.70 -0.06 -8.65
CA VAL A 48 1.48 -1.29 -8.83
C VAL A 48 2.87 -1.04 -8.27
N VAL A 49 3.24 -1.82 -7.26
CA VAL A 49 4.57 -1.87 -6.65
C VAL A 49 5.30 -3.07 -7.26
N PRO A 50 6.32 -2.85 -8.10
CA PRO A 50 7.13 -3.92 -8.64
C PRO A 50 7.82 -4.74 -7.54
N SER A 51 8.15 -5.99 -7.84
CA SER A 51 9.01 -6.81 -6.96
C SER A 51 10.29 -6.05 -6.61
N ILE A 52 10.73 -6.16 -5.35
CA ILE A 52 11.90 -5.51 -4.75
C ILE A 52 11.93 -3.97 -4.77
N ALA A 53 10.92 -3.29 -5.32
CA ALA A 53 10.85 -1.83 -5.27
C ALA A 53 10.58 -1.36 -3.82
N PRO A 54 11.39 -0.44 -3.25
CA PRO A 54 11.13 0.14 -1.95
C PRO A 54 9.89 1.03 -1.97
N TYR A 55 9.01 0.83 -0.99
CA TYR A 55 7.84 1.66 -0.80
C TYR A 55 7.50 1.85 0.67
N SER A 56 6.81 2.96 0.96
CA SER A 56 6.32 3.33 2.29
C SER A 56 5.00 4.08 2.16
N GLY A 57 4.34 4.33 3.29
CA GLY A 57 3.21 5.25 3.26
C GLY A 57 2.68 5.66 4.61
N THR A 58 1.82 6.67 4.58
CA THR A 58 1.20 7.27 5.77
C THR A 58 -0.27 7.50 5.51
N ALA A 59 -1.12 7.02 6.42
CA ALA A 59 -2.54 7.33 6.41
C ALA A 59 -2.75 8.78 6.83
N ILE A 60 -3.23 9.64 5.92
CA ILE A 60 -3.54 11.04 6.23
C ILE A 60 -4.92 11.13 6.91
N SER A 61 -5.83 10.23 6.55
CA SER A 61 -7.11 9.97 7.23
C SER A 61 -7.32 8.47 7.39
N ASP A 62 -8.41 8.05 8.04
CA ASP A 62 -8.75 6.63 8.15
C ASP A 62 -8.90 6.02 6.75
N CYS A 63 -8.09 5.01 6.47
CA CYS A 63 -7.99 4.40 5.15
C CYS A 63 -8.55 2.97 5.14
N PHE A 64 -9.13 2.61 4.00
CA PHE A 64 -9.45 1.22 3.67
C PHE A 64 -8.75 0.84 2.37
N ILE A 65 -7.86 -0.14 2.44
CA ILE A 65 -6.98 -0.56 1.33
C ILE A 65 -7.18 -2.04 1.04
N ILE A 66 -7.17 -2.40 -0.23
CA ILE A 66 -6.98 -3.79 -0.67
C ILE A 66 -5.57 -3.94 -1.22
N ASP A 67 -4.85 -4.94 -0.72
CA ASP A 67 -3.59 -5.40 -1.30
C ASP A 67 -3.77 -6.75 -1.99
N ILE A 68 -3.23 -6.84 -3.20
CA ILE A 68 -3.13 -8.07 -4.00
C ILE A 68 -1.65 -8.33 -4.25
N PHE A 69 -1.22 -9.58 -4.09
CA PHE A 69 0.20 -9.94 -4.17
C PHE A 69 0.42 -11.06 -5.19
N TYR A 70 1.52 -11.00 -5.92
CA TYR A 70 2.03 -12.07 -6.75
C TYR A 70 3.57 -12.20 -6.63
N PRO A 71 4.14 -13.40 -6.39
CA PRO A 71 3.45 -14.65 -6.07
C PRO A 71 2.69 -14.54 -4.74
N LEU A 72 1.91 -15.58 -4.39
CA LEU A 72 1.14 -15.61 -3.15
C LEU A 72 2.04 -15.33 -1.93
N ARG A 73 1.55 -14.48 -1.02
CA ARG A 73 2.11 -14.33 0.33
C ARG A 73 1.46 -15.34 1.27
N GLU A 74 2.16 -16.45 1.51
CA GLU A 74 1.68 -17.56 2.36
C GLU A 74 1.36 -17.12 3.80
N GLU A 75 2.02 -16.08 4.30
CA GLU A 75 1.78 -15.48 5.62
C GLU A 75 0.36 -14.91 5.81
N TYR A 76 -0.36 -14.65 4.72
CA TYR A 76 -1.73 -14.10 4.74
C TYR A 76 -2.78 -15.12 4.29
N ARG A 77 -2.43 -16.39 4.30
CA ARG A 77 -3.39 -17.47 4.08
C ARG A 77 -4.25 -17.73 5.31
#